data_AF-A0A2H8TS34-F1
#
_entry.id   AF-A0A2H8TS34-F1
#
_cell.length_a   1.000
_cell.length_b   1.000
_cell.length_c   1.000
_cell.angle_alpha   90.00
_cell.angle_beta   90.00
_cell.angle_gamma   90.00
#
_symmetry.space_group_name_H-M   'P 1'
#
loop_
_entity.id
_entity.type
_entity.pdbx_description
1 polymer ?
#
loop_
_entity_poly.entity_id
_entity_poly.type
_entity_poly.pdbx_seq_one_letter_code
_entity_poly.pdbx_strand_id
1 'polypeptide(L)'
;MMQKLIRYLHLIKPLAFDFLVTNLTQEHELLSKIHKLIEYRKNGLTRMAQINIYKELSAKREKYLKIRPLGSSTFRIIESSKPRMNVCNLPGFQKLDYDERELCAQIKMLPESYLKFKELLINECEKSKGIILKTARSLVKIDVNKTRKIYNLLMSKNIIWQHSQD
;
A
#
# COMPACT_ATOMS: atom_id res chain seq x y z
N MET A 1 -31.48 9.38 -28.31
CA MET A 1 -31.59 10.36 -29.42
C MET A 1 -32.38 9.77 -30.58
N MET A 2 -32.04 8.57 -31.07
CA MET A 2 -32.69 7.90 -32.21
C MET A 2 -34.19 7.65 -32.09
N GLN A 3 -34.70 7.28 -30.91
CA GLN A 3 -36.15 7.08 -30.69
C GLN A 3 -36.97 8.37 -30.91
N LYS A 4 -36.35 9.56 -30.84
CA LYS A 4 -37.03 10.83 -31.12
C LYS A 4 -37.21 11.10 -32.62
N LEU A 5 -36.40 10.46 -33.48
CA LEU A 5 -36.47 10.62 -34.94
C LEU A 5 -37.63 9.86 -35.58
N ILE A 6 -38.14 8.82 -34.91
CA ILE A 6 -39.27 7.99 -35.36
C ILE A 6 -40.53 8.85 -35.60
N ARG A 7 -40.70 9.95 -34.84
CA ARG A 7 -41.82 10.89 -35.02
C ARG A 7 -41.82 11.61 -36.37
N TYR A 8 -40.68 11.65 -37.08
CA TYR A 8 -40.56 12.31 -38.37
C TYR A 8 -40.61 11.34 -39.55
N LEU A 9 -40.87 10.05 -39.30
CA LEU A 9 -40.99 9.01 -40.32
C LEU A 9 -42.05 9.35 -41.38
N HIS A 10 -43.12 10.05 -40.99
CA HIS A 10 -44.21 10.42 -41.90
C HIS A 10 -43.87 11.59 -42.84
N LEU A 11 -42.77 12.32 -42.61
CA LEU A 11 -42.38 13.49 -43.40
C LEU A 11 -41.45 13.14 -44.57
N ILE A 12 -40.87 11.93 -44.57
CA ILE A 12 -39.80 11.53 -45.49
C ILE A 12 -40.16 10.16 -46.08
N LYS A 13 -39.79 9.92 -47.34
CA LYS A 13 -39.95 8.59 -47.97
C LYS A 13 -39.21 7.53 -47.15
N PRO A 14 -39.77 6.33 -46.93
CA PRO A 14 -39.18 5.30 -46.05
C PRO A 14 -37.71 5.01 -46.34
N LEU A 15 -37.34 4.83 -47.61
CA LEU A 15 -35.96 4.57 -48.03
C LEU A 15 -34.99 5.71 -47.71
N ALA A 16 -35.43 6.97 -47.84
CA ALA A 16 -34.61 8.13 -47.53
C ALA A 16 -34.45 8.33 -46.01
N PHE A 17 -35.47 7.96 -45.23
CA PHE A 17 -35.40 7.97 -43.78
C PHE A 17 -34.43 6.89 -43.25
N ASP A 18 -34.48 5.67 -43.79
CA ASP A 18 -33.56 4.60 -43.40
C ASP A 18 -32.10 4.95 -43.71
N PHE A 19 -31.86 5.56 -44.87
CA PHE A 19 -30.53 6.06 -45.23
C PHE A 19 -30.05 7.14 -44.24
N LEU A 20 -30.91 8.11 -43.90
CA LEU A 20 -30.59 9.16 -42.92
C LEU A 20 -30.26 8.57 -41.54
N VAL A 21 -31.09 7.65 -41.04
CA VAL A 21 -30.90 7.00 -39.74
C VAL A 21 -29.59 6.21 -39.72
N THR A 22 -29.28 5.50 -40.79
CA THR A 22 -28.03 4.74 -40.92
C THR A 22 -26.82 5.68 -40.87
N ASN A 23 -26.83 6.77 -41.64
CA ASN A 23 -25.74 7.74 -41.66
C ASN A 23 -25.53 8.42 -40.30
N LEU A 24 -26.61 8.84 -39.64
CA LEU A 24 -26.52 9.44 -38.30
C LEU A 24 -25.95 8.47 -37.26
N THR A 25 -26.29 7.18 -37.38
CA THR A 25 -25.74 6.14 -36.50
C THR A 25 -24.24 5.99 -36.75
N GLN A 26 -23.83 5.90 -38.01
CA GLN A 26 -22.41 5.81 -38.38
C GLN A 26 -21.62 7.03 -37.91
N GLU A 27 -22.16 8.24 -38.10
CA GLU A 27 -21.55 9.48 -37.62
C GLU A 27 -21.38 9.45 -36.10
N HIS A 28 -22.41 9.06 -35.37
CA HIS A 28 -22.35 8.94 -33.91
C HIS A 28 -21.30 7.93 -33.44
N GLU A 29 -21.19 6.80 -34.12
CA GLU A 29 -20.17 5.78 -33.84
C GLU A 29 -18.76 6.30 -34.10
N LEU A 30 -18.54 6.99 -35.23
CA LEU A 30 -17.27 7.59 -35.59
C LEU A 30 -16.84 8.64 -34.56
N LEU A 31 -17.74 9.56 -34.19
CA LEU A 31 -17.46 10.58 -33.17
C LEU A 31 -17.14 9.95 -31.81
N SER A 32 -17.90 8.93 -31.40
CA SER A 32 -17.62 8.18 -30.17
C SER A 32 -16.25 7.51 -30.20
N LYS A 33 -15.84 7.00 -31.36
CA LYS A 33 -14.52 6.39 -31.56
C LYS A 33 -13.40 7.43 -31.48
N ILE A 34 -13.59 8.59 -32.09
CA ILE A 34 -12.65 9.72 -32.02
C ILE A 34 -12.48 10.18 -30.57
N HIS A 35 -13.57 10.38 -29.82
CA HIS A 35 -13.50 10.76 -28.42
C HIS A 35 -12.71 9.76 -27.57
N LYS A 36 -12.95 8.45 -27.75
CA LYS A 36 -12.16 7.41 -27.06
C LYS A 36 -10.67 7.46 -27.40
N LEU A 37 -10.32 7.71 -28.67
CA LEU A 37 -8.93 7.84 -29.08
C LEU A 37 -8.25 9.08 -28.49
N ILE A 38 -8.98 10.20 -28.38
CA ILE A 38 -8.51 11.41 -27.70
C ILE A 38 -8.27 11.14 -26.21
N GLU A 39 -9.19 10.41 -25.56
CA GLU A 39 -9.05 10.01 -24.16
C GLU A 39 -7.79 9.14 -23.95
N TYR A 40 -7.56 8.15 -24.82
CA TYR A 40 -6.35 7.34 -24.77
C TYR A 40 -5.08 8.18 -24.94
N ARG A 41 -5.09 9.17 -25.84
CA ARG A 41 -3.97 10.12 -25.99
C ARG A 41 -3.75 10.96 -24.74
N LYS A 42 -4.82 11.48 -24.12
CA LYS A 42 -4.73 12.22 -22.85
C LYS A 42 -4.12 11.37 -21.73
N ASN A 43 -4.40 10.06 -21.74
CA ASN A 43 -3.83 9.08 -20.81
C ASN A 43 -2.41 8.62 -21.20
N GLY A 44 -1.77 9.25 -22.20
CA GLY A 44 -0.39 8.99 -22.61
C GLY A 44 -0.19 7.81 -23.56
N LEU A 45 -1.27 7.21 -24.09
CA LEU A 45 -1.18 6.11 -25.05
C LEU A 45 -0.98 6.67 -26.46
N THR A 46 0.20 6.43 -27.04
CA THR A 46 0.56 6.91 -28.37
C THR A 46 0.47 5.82 -29.43
N ARG A 47 0.59 4.54 -29.06
CA ARG A 47 0.55 3.39 -29.98
C ARG A 47 -0.76 2.60 -29.83
N MET A 48 -1.31 2.18 -30.97
CA MET A 48 -2.55 1.37 -30.99
C MET A 48 -2.41 0.05 -30.25
N ALA A 49 -1.24 -0.60 -30.32
CA ALA A 49 -0.96 -1.85 -29.60
C ALA A 49 -1.13 -1.73 -28.07
N GLN A 50 -0.87 -0.54 -27.52
CA GLN A 50 -0.98 -0.29 -26.07
C GLN A 50 -2.44 -0.18 -25.61
N ILE A 51 -3.38 0.12 -26.52
CA ILE A 51 -4.79 0.29 -26.18
C ILE A 51 -5.40 -1.01 -25.65
N ASN A 52 -5.04 -2.16 -26.22
CA ASN A 52 -5.61 -3.43 -25.79
C ASN A 52 -5.20 -3.76 -24.34
N ILE A 53 -3.91 -3.60 -24.04
CA ILE A 53 -3.36 -3.76 -22.69
C ILE A 53 -4.02 -2.77 -21.72
N TYR A 54 -4.14 -1.50 -22.12
CA TYR A 54 -4.79 -0.49 -21.28
C TYR A 54 -6.24 -0.85 -20.96
N LYS A 55 -7.03 -1.31 -21.94
CA LYS A 55 -8.42 -1.73 -21.74
C LYS A 55 -8.51 -2.88 -20.72
N GLU A 56 -7.69 -3.91 -20.87
CA GLU A 56 -7.66 -5.03 -19.93
C GLU A 56 -7.29 -4.59 -18.51
N LEU A 57 -6.24 -3.78 -18.37
CA LEU A 57 -5.79 -3.28 -17.08
C LEU A 57 -6.81 -2.34 -16.44
N SER A 58 -7.46 -1.48 -17.24
CA SER A 58 -8.52 -0.59 -16.77
C SER A 58 -9.73 -1.37 -16.26
N ALA A 59 -10.16 -2.41 -17.00
CA ALA A 59 -11.25 -3.28 -16.57
C ALA A 59 -10.91 -4.04 -15.28
N LYS A 60 -9.67 -4.53 -15.15
CA LYS A 60 -9.19 -5.14 -13.90
C LYS A 60 -9.26 -4.13 -12.74
N ARG A 61 -8.75 -2.91 -12.92
CA ARG A 61 -8.78 -1.84 -11.89
C ARG A 61 -10.20 -1.53 -11.45
N GLU A 62 -11.15 -1.43 -12.37
CA GLU A 62 -12.55 -1.17 -12.05
C GLU A 62 -13.17 -2.29 -11.20
N LYS A 63 -12.86 -3.56 -11.53
CA LYS A 63 -13.27 -4.71 -10.70
C LYS A 63 -12.66 -4.63 -9.30
N TYR A 64 -11.37 -4.34 -9.17
CA TYR A 64 -10.72 -4.16 -7.87
C TYR A 64 -11.31 -2.99 -7.07
N LEU A 65 -11.64 -1.87 -7.73
CA LEU A 65 -12.26 -0.72 -7.07
C LEU A 65 -13.65 -1.05 -6.51
N LYS A 66 -14.44 -1.85 -7.22
CA LYS A 66 -15.77 -2.30 -6.75
C LYS A 66 -15.70 -3.21 -5.53
N ILE A 67 -14.62 -3.98 -5.40
CA ILE A 67 -14.41 -4.93 -4.30
C ILE A 67 -13.66 -4.25 -3.12
N ARG A 68 -13.07 -3.07 -3.34
CA ARG A 68 -12.25 -2.40 -2.32
C ARG A 68 -13.14 -1.91 -1.17
N PRO A 69 -12.87 -2.31 0.09
CA PRO A 69 -13.57 -1.72 1.23
C PRO A 69 -13.27 -0.22 1.31
N LEU A 70 -14.34 0.57 1.41
CA LEU A 70 -14.30 2.02 1.46
C LEU A 70 -13.46 2.46 2.68
N GLY A 71 -12.30 3.09 2.44
CA GLY A 71 -11.36 3.54 3.50
C GLY A 71 -9.99 2.85 3.50
N SER A 72 -9.74 1.86 2.65
CA SER A 72 -8.44 1.18 2.59
C SER A 72 -7.42 2.03 1.82
N SER A 73 -6.88 3.09 2.44
CA SER A 73 -5.78 3.91 1.90
C SER A 73 -4.67 3.04 1.29
N THR A 74 -4.20 3.39 0.10
CA THR A 74 -3.13 2.70 -0.65
C THR A 74 -1.86 2.47 0.20
N PHE A 75 -1.68 3.24 1.26
CA PHE A 75 -0.59 3.12 2.23
C PHE A 75 -0.52 1.78 2.96
N ARG A 76 -1.66 1.16 3.35
CA ARG A 76 -1.63 -0.06 4.18
C ARG A 76 -1.16 -1.30 3.43
N ILE A 77 -1.45 -1.39 2.13
CA ILE A 77 -1.07 -2.54 1.29
C ILE A 77 0.44 -2.50 0.97
N ILE A 78 1.02 -1.31 0.82
CA ILE A 78 2.45 -1.13 0.56
C ILE A 78 3.29 -1.47 1.80
N GLU A 79 2.72 -1.39 3.01
CA GLU A 79 3.46 -1.66 4.24
C GLU A 79 3.53 -3.15 4.60
N SER A 80 2.49 -3.94 4.25
CA SER A 80 2.46 -5.38 4.50
C SER A 80 3.29 -6.21 3.51
N SER A 81 3.64 -5.64 2.34
CA SER A 81 4.42 -6.32 1.30
C SER A 81 5.90 -5.88 1.22
N LYS A 82 6.40 -5.07 2.17
CA LYS A 82 7.84 -4.75 2.21
C LYS A 82 8.59 -5.99 2.70
N PRO A 83 9.55 -6.54 1.94
CA PRO A 83 10.32 -7.70 2.37
C PRO A 83 10.98 -7.45 3.73
N ARG A 84 11.10 -8.51 4.54
CA ARG A 84 11.80 -8.46 5.84
C ARG A 84 13.22 -7.94 5.61
N MET A 85 13.73 -7.14 6.55
CA MET A 85 15.08 -6.60 6.41
C MET A 85 16.07 -7.75 6.57
N ASN A 86 16.89 -8.00 5.56
CA ASN A 86 17.93 -9.03 5.60
C ASN A 86 19.06 -8.55 6.53
N VAL A 87 19.12 -9.09 7.75
CA VAL A 87 20.06 -8.65 8.80
C VAL A 87 21.46 -9.28 8.65
N CYS A 88 21.62 -10.26 7.77
CA CYS A 88 22.79 -11.15 7.72
C CYS A 88 24.14 -10.50 7.35
N ASN A 89 24.17 -9.24 6.90
CA ASN A 89 25.39 -8.55 6.44
C ASN A 89 25.66 -7.20 7.15
N LEU A 90 25.03 -6.96 8.31
CA LEU A 90 25.17 -5.70 9.04
C LEU A 90 26.23 -5.80 10.16
N PRO A 91 26.99 -4.73 10.43
CA PRO A 91 27.97 -4.72 11.52
C PRO A 91 27.27 -4.97 12.86
N GLY A 92 27.84 -5.86 13.68
CA GLY A 92 27.27 -6.27 14.96
C GLY A 92 26.36 -7.50 14.91
N PHE A 93 26.04 -8.05 13.72
CA PHE A 93 25.20 -9.25 13.56
C PHE A 93 25.72 -10.47 14.34
N GLN A 94 27.04 -10.65 14.38
CA GLN A 94 27.68 -11.78 15.07
C GLN A 94 27.46 -11.78 16.58
N LYS A 95 27.23 -10.61 17.20
CA LYS A 95 27.06 -10.46 18.66
C LYS A 95 25.61 -10.68 19.13
N LEU A 96 24.67 -10.77 18.20
CA LEU A 96 23.26 -10.98 18.50
C LEU A 96 22.93 -12.46 18.53
N ASP A 97 22.03 -12.81 19.42
CA ASP A 97 21.44 -14.15 19.51
C ASP A 97 20.33 -14.37 18.45
N TYR A 98 19.94 -15.62 18.19
CA TYR A 98 18.95 -15.93 17.13
C TYR A 98 17.64 -15.12 17.29
N ASP A 99 17.09 -15.09 18.51
CA ASP A 99 15.85 -14.34 18.79
C ASP A 99 16.01 -12.83 18.59
N GLU A 100 17.18 -12.29 18.92
CA GLU A 100 17.48 -10.85 18.78
C GLU A 100 17.64 -10.48 17.29
N ARG A 101 18.19 -11.39 16.49
CA ARG A 101 18.29 -11.23 15.03
C ARG A 101 16.91 -11.22 14.38
N GLU A 102 16.03 -12.14 14.78
CA GLU A 102 14.64 -12.15 14.31
C GLU A 102 13.90 -10.87 14.70
N LEU A 103 14.11 -10.39 15.94
CA LEU A 103 13.55 -9.14 16.40
C LEU A 103 14.02 -7.96 15.55
N CYS A 104 15.33 -7.86 15.26
CA CYS A 104 15.89 -6.80 14.42
C CYS A 104 15.32 -6.84 12.99
N ALA A 105 15.15 -8.04 12.43
CA ALA A 105 14.55 -8.24 11.11
C ALA A 105 13.08 -7.78 11.08
N GLN A 106 12.32 -8.09 12.12
CA GLN A 106 10.90 -7.74 12.24
C GLN A 106 10.69 -6.25 12.51
N ILE A 107 11.51 -5.65 13.38
CA ILE A 107 11.39 -4.24 13.78
C ILE A 107 12.08 -3.30 12.78
N LYS A 108 12.90 -3.84 11.86
CA LYS A 108 13.73 -3.10 10.91
C LYS A 108 14.67 -2.14 11.65
N MET A 109 15.45 -2.70 12.57
CA MET A 109 16.47 -1.99 13.34
C MET A 109 17.86 -2.51 12.98
N LEU A 110 18.85 -1.63 13.01
CA LEU A 110 20.24 -2.04 12.84
C LEU A 110 20.71 -2.82 14.07
N PRO A 111 21.42 -3.96 13.88
CA PRO A 111 22.12 -4.70 14.93
C PRO A 111 22.88 -3.82 15.94
N GLU A 112 23.71 -2.91 15.45
CA GLU A 112 24.51 -2.03 16.29
C GLU A 112 23.67 -1.09 17.16
N SER A 113 22.59 -0.55 16.59
CA SER A 113 21.66 0.31 17.33
C SER A 113 20.93 -0.49 18.41
N TYR A 114 20.49 -1.71 18.10
CA TYR A 114 19.85 -2.59 19.09
C TYR A 114 20.77 -2.88 20.28
N LEU A 115 22.04 -3.17 20.04
CA LEU A 115 23.02 -3.43 21.10
C LEU A 115 23.17 -2.21 22.03
N LYS A 116 23.30 -1.00 21.48
CA LYS A 116 23.34 0.24 22.28
C LYS A 116 22.09 0.41 23.15
N PHE A 117 20.91 0.14 22.60
CA PHE A 117 19.66 0.24 23.36
C PHE A 117 19.51 -0.85 24.43
N LYS A 118 19.99 -2.07 24.14
CA LYS A 118 20.05 -3.16 25.12
C LYS A 118 20.94 -2.78 26.29
N GLU A 119 22.15 -2.29 26.03
CA GLU A 119 23.10 -1.84 27.08
C GLU A 119 22.51 -0.70 27.93
N LEU A 120 21.87 0.29 27.30
CA LEU A 120 21.21 1.38 28.02
C LEU A 120 20.09 0.88 28.94
N LEU A 121 19.26 -0.05 28.47
CA LEU A 121 18.17 -0.61 29.27
C LEU A 121 18.69 -1.45 30.45
N ILE A 122 19.77 -2.20 30.25
CA ILE A 122 20.40 -3.01 31.31
C ILE A 122 20.99 -2.08 32.39
N ASN A 123 21.78 -1.09 31.98
CA ASN A 123 22.41 -0.15 32.91
C ASN A 123 21.38 0.62 33.75
N GLU A 124 20.26 1.03 33.14
CA GLU A 124 19.20 1.71 33.88
C GLU A 124 18.43 0.77 34.83
N CYS A 125 18.26 -0.49 34.43
CA CYS A 125 17.65 -1.53 35.26
C CYS A 125 18.49 -1.84 36.50
N GLU A 126 19.81 -1.92 36.34
CA GLU A 126 20.77 -2.12 37.44
C GLU A 126 20.75 -0.94 38.42
N LYS A 127 20.76 0.30 37.90
CA LYS A 127 20.70 1.51 38.74
C LYS A 127 19.40 1.66 39.52
N SER A 128 18.27 1.40 38.86
CA SER A 128 16.93 1.63 39.43
C SER A 128 16.34 0.40 40.13
N LYS A 129 17.08 -0.72 40.18
CA LYS A 129 16.62 -2.03 40.66
C LYS A 129 15.29 -2.47 40.02
N GLY A 130 15.17 -2.22 38.73
CA GLY A 130 13.98 -2.55 37.94
C GLY A 130 13.57 -1.41 37.03
N ILE A 131 12.92 -1.74 35.93
CA ILE A 131 12.51 -0.75 34.92
C ILE A 131 11.09 -0.99 34.45
N ILE A 132 10.31 0.09 34.35
CA ILE A 132 8.94 0.07 33.85
C ILE A 132 8.96 0.50 32.37
N LEU A 133 8.05 -0.04 31.56
CA LEU A 133 7.86 0.34 30.15
C LEU A 133 7.78 1.85 29.90
N LYS A 134 7.19 2.62 30.81
CA LYS A 134 7.10 4.08 30.73
C LYS A 134 8.50 4.72 30.77
N THR A 135 9.33 4.29 31.71
CA THR A 135 10.71 4.75 31.87
C THR A 135 11.57 4.33 30.68
N ALA A 136 11.44 3.07 30.24
CA ALA A 136 12.15 2.55 29.07
C ALA A 136 11.86 3.35 27.78
N ARG A 137 10.61 3.79 27.58
CA ARG A 137 10.24 4.66 26.43
C ARG A 137 10.89 6.02 26.48
N SER A 138 10.94 6.63 27.68
CA SER A 138 11.62 7.92 27.88
C SER A 138 13.13 7.82 27.62
N LEU A 139 13.73 6.70 28.01
CA LEU A 139 15.16 6.46 27.90
C LEU A 139 15.62 6.20 26.47
N VAL A 140 14.97 5.27 25.76
CA VAL A 140 15.44 4.77 24.46
C VAL A 140 15.13 5.76 23.32
N LYS A 141 14.25 6.75 23.53
CA LYS A 141 13.90 7.83 22.56
C LYS A 141 13.67 7.36 21.11
N ILE A 142 13.13 6.14 20.94
CA ILE A 142 12.69 5.59 19.65
C ILE A 142 11.16 5.45 19.63
N ASP A 143 10.65 4.91 18.52
CA ASP A 143 9.24 4.57 18.38
C ASP A 143 8.72 3.64 19.48
N VAL A 144 7.57 4.00 20.04
CA VAL A 144 6.90 3.37 21.18
C VAL A 144 6.68 1.87 20.99
N ASN A 145 6.36 1.43 19.77
CA ASN A 145 6.10 0.03 19.45
C ASN A 145 7.39 -0.78 19.38
N LYS A 146 8.47 -0.16 18.87
CA LYS A 146 9.80 -0.78 18.81
C LYS A 146 10.35 -1.01 20.21
N THR A 147 10.30 0.00 21.07
CA THR A 147 10.74 -0.13 22.48
C THR A 147 9.97 -1.22 23.20
N ARG A 148 8.65 -1.31 22.99
CA ARG A 148 7.81 -2.35 23.63
C ARG A 148 8.27 -3.75 23.25
N LYS A 149 8.56 -4.01 21.98
CA LYS A 149 9.02 -5.32 21.53
C LYS A 149 10.41 -5.67 22.07
N ILE A 150 11.33 -4.70 22.14
CA ILE A 150 12.65 -4.89 22.75
C ILE A 150 12.51 -5.22 24.23
N TYR A 151 11.70 -4.45 24.97
CA TYR A 151 11.42 -4.67 26.38
C TYR A 151 10.84 -6.07 26.63
N ASN A 152 9.87 -6.50 25.82
CA ASN A 152 9.27 -7.82 25.95
C ASN A 152 10.28 -8.96 25.73
N LEU A 153 11.19 -8.81 24.75
CA LEU A 153 12.24 -9.82 24.52
C LEU A 153 13.22 -9.88 25.70
N LEU A 154 13.63 -8.73 26.24
CA LEU A 154 14.53 -8.66 27.39
C LEU A 154 13.88 -9.22 28.68
N MET A 155 12.57 -8.98 28.88
CA MET A 155 11.78 -9.62 29.93
C MET A 155 11.70 -11.13 29.72
N SER A 156 11.44 -11.59 28.50
CA SER A 156 11.37 -13.03 28.18
C SER A 156 12.69 -13.75 28.45
N LYS A 157 13.83 -13.06 28.30
CA LYS A 157 15.16 -13.58 28.62
C LYS A 157 15.54 -13.40 30.09
N ASN A 158 14.65 -12.87 30.94
CA ASN A 158 14.87 -12.55 32.35
C ASN A 158 16.10 -11.65 32.62
N ILE A 159 16.48 -10.81 31.65
CA ILE A 159 17.63 -9.89 31.79
C ILE A 159 17.20 -8.64 32.57
N ILE A 160 15.96 -8.19 32.34
CA ILE A 160 15.35 -7.07 33.03
C ILE A 160 14.15 -7.56 33.83
N TRP A 161 13.86 -6.92 34.94
CA TRP A 161 12.69 -7.19 35.76
C TRP A 161 11.87 -5.91 35.95
N GLN A 162 10.57 -6.11 36.13
CA GLN A 162 9.67 -5.01 36.46
C GLN A 162 9.90 -4.62 37.92
N HIS A 163 10.01 -3.31 38.16
CA HIS A 163 10.02 -2.82 39.52
C HIS A 163 8.62 -3.03 40.15
N SER A 164 8.53 -3.91 41.15
CA SER A 164 7.34 -4.02 42.00
C SER A 164 7.35 -2.81 42.93
N GLN A 165 6.54 -1.81 42.60
CA GLN A 165 6.17 -0.77 43.55
C GLN A 165 5.09 -1.38 44.44
N ASP A 166 5.46 -1.71 45.68
CA ASP A 166 4.51 -1.75 46.79
C ASP A 166 4.17 -0.31 47.22
#